data_AF-A0A1C3YN93-F1
#
_entry.id   AF-A0A1C3YN93-F1
#
_cell.length_a   1.000
_cell.length_b   1.000
_cell.length_c   1.000
_cell.angle_alpha   90.00
_cell.angle_beta   90.00
_cell.angle_gamma   90.00
#
_symmetry.space_group_name_H-M   'P 1'
#
loop_
_entity.id
_entity.type
_entity.pdbx_description
1 polymer ?
#
loop_
_entity_poly.entity_id
_entity_poly.type
_entity_poly.pdbx_seq_one_letter_code
_entity_poly.pdbx_strand_id
1 'polypeptide(L)'
;MAQNQPVDTSFPCGLPSERRSSSASEGSTQASLTYENASSQTSNHESQEDEDDDGSEAGSEDLSRREPVYTTQELVTIILDFYNFLTTLHFDAANLRTAPPEGWQNLTPEALSILDKSEYVLDLIRHIPYFKQSFWSIGFLYKSQLCDIPEYSLKDFEEEMWWAEDYEFVSTRGEEDGRHFIRLAEGRESGGRMVWLNAKDGEIIDCDIRGDPEDPVDIQVYFNSLKERYRKLELFPGPPSIVTQEYEEVPEDDDTITEQEFLEQGPGISVYENANFARKLYRRFGWPDAFQRDECWKEVGRLQDEMNDMDDSIWEGTPVYGRH
;
A
#
# COMPACT_ATOMS: atom_id res chain seq x y z
N MET A 1 19.87 -15.16 -45.67
CA MET A 1 18.82 -16.10 -45.25
C MET A 1 19.18 -16.62 -43.88
N ALA A 2 18.58 -16.05 -42.85
CA ALA A 2 18.45 -16.64 -41.52
C ALA A 2 17.22 -15.96 -40.91
N GLN A 3 16.23 -16.77 -40.55
CA GLN A 3 14.88 -16.36 -40.19
C GLN A 3 14.86 -15.90 -38.72
N ASN A 4 14.21 -14.75 -38.48
CA ASN A 4 13.78 -14.34 -37.15
C ASN A 4 12.66 -15.26 -36.68
N GLN A 5 12.81 -15.87 -35.50
CA GLN A 5 11.70 -16.39 -34.72
C GLN A 5 11.21 -15.27 -33.78
N PRO A 6 9.88 -15.07 -33.62
CA PRO A 6 9.36 -14.17 -32.61
C PRO A 6 9.42 -14.85 -31.22
N VAL A 7 9.78 -14.06 -30.22
CA VAL A 7 9.69 -14.43 -28.80
C VAL A 7 8.21 -14.40 -28.41
N ASP A 8 7.67 -15.55 -28.03
CA ASP A 8 6.34 -15.69 -27.43
C ASP A 8 6.35 -15.01 -26.05
N THR A 9 5.73 -13.83 -25.95
CA THR A 9 5.34 -13.24 -24.66
C THR A 9 3.95 -13.73 -24.30
N SER A 10 3.85 -14.99 -23.87
CA SER A 10 2.63 -15.52 -23.27
C SER A 10 2.59 -15.11 -21.79
N PHE A 11 1.87 -14.04 -21.47
CA PHE A 11 1.44 -13.72 -20.11
C PHE A 11 0.25 -14.61 -19.70
N PRO A 12 0.11 -15.00 -18.43
CA PRO A 12 -0.79 -16.09 -18.04
C PRO A 12 -2.27 -15.72 -18.19
N CYS A 13 -2.99 -16.60 -18.89
CA CYS A 13 -4.44 -16.60 -19.07
C CYS A 13 -5.23 -16.60 -17.76
N GLY A 14 -6.25 -15.73 -17.72
CA GLY A 14 -7.64 -16.02 -17.31
C GLY A 14 -7.88 -16.66 -15.94
N LEU A 15 -8.41 -15.88 -15.00
CA LEU A 15 -9.08 -16.40 -13.81
C LEU A 15 -10.45 -17.00 -14.18
N PRO A 16 -10.76 -18.26 -13.81
CA PRO A 16 -12.12 -18.76 -13.85
C PRO A 16 -12.88 -18.27 -12.62
N SER A 17 -13.94 -17.52 -12.85
CA SER A 17 -15.00 -17.26 -11.87
C SER A 17 -15.76 -18.55 -11.58
N GLU A 18 -15.41 -19.29 -10.53
CA GLU A 18 -16.33 -20.25 -9.91
C GLU A 18 -16.22 -20.23 -8.38
N ARG A 19 -17.30 -19.76 -7.74
CA ARG A 19 -17.60 -19.96 -6.33
C ARG A 19 -17.54 -21.46 -5.98
N ARG A 20 -16.74 -21.82 -4.98
CA ARG A 20 -16.97 -23.03 -4.18
C ARG A 20 -16.81 -22.74 -2.70
N SER A 21 -17.93 -22.86 -1.99
CA SER A 21 -18.01 -23.03 -0.55
C SER A 21 -17.37 -24.36 -0.11
N SER A 22 -16.63 -24.32 1.00
CA SER A 22 -16.39 -25.39 2.00
C SER A 22 -15.26 -24.92 2.94
N SER A 23 -15.51 -24.48 4.18
CA SER A 23 -15.82 -25.21 5.42
C SER A 23 -14.61 -25.82 6.17
N ALA A 24 -14.49 -25.40 7.45
CA ALA A 24 -13.61 -25.84 8.56
C ALA A 24 -12.15 -25.33 8.51
N SER A 25 -11.59 -24.75 9.58
CA SER A 25 -11.44 -25.36 10.90
C SER A 25 -11.33 -24.33 12.04
N GLU A 26 -11.92 -24.71 13.16
CA GLU A 26 -12.06 -24.00 14.43
C GLU A 26 -10.75 -23.89 15.22
N GLY A 27 -10.64 -22.84 16.04
CA GLY A 27 -9.56 -22.67 17.01
C GLY A 27 -9.66 -21.40 17.85
N SER A 28 -10.87 -20.96 18.23
CA SER A 28 -11.06 -19.80 19.11
C SER A 28 -11.28 -20.25 20.55
N THR A 29 -10.35 -19.90 21.44
CA THR A 29 -10.44 -20.19 22.87
C THR A 29 -11.05 -19.00 23.61
N GLN A 30 -12.14 -19.28 24.32
CA GLN A 30 -12.90 -18.37 25.18
C GLN A 30 -12.07 -17.82 26.35
N ALA A 31 -12.35 -16.57 26.72
CA ALA A 31 -12.29 -16.11 28.11
C ALA A 31 -13.53 -15.27 28.43
N SER A 32 -14.42 -15.86 29.23
CA SER A 32 -15.63 -15.27 29.78
C SER A 32 -15.32 -14.38 30.98
N LEU A 33 -15.96 -13.21 31.07
CA LEU A 33 -16.34 -12.62 32.36
C LEU A 33 -17.76 -12.04 32.29
N THR A 34 -18.55 -12.49 33.25
CA THR A 34 -19.99 -12.33 33.45
C THR A 34 -20.32 -11.22 34.45
N TYR A 35 -21.62 -10.86 34.45
CA TYR A 35 -22.42 -10.11 35.44
C TYR A 35 -22.44 -8.59 35.23
N GLU A 36 -23.58 -7.89 35.28
CA GLU A 36 -24.80 -8.18 36.03
C GLU A 36 -26.02 -7.42 35.46
N ASN A 37 -27.20 -7.93 35.81
CA ASN A 37 -28.52 -7.65 35.26
C ASN A 37 -29.35 -6.84 36.26
N ALA A 38 -30.09 -5.81 35.85
CA ALA A 38 -31.24 -5.25 36.58
C ALA A 38 -31.97 -4.22 35.70
N SER A 39 -33.28 -4.02 35.71
CA SER A 39 -34.46 -4.78 36.13
C SER A 39 -35.65 -3.95 35.63
N SER A 40 -36.53 -4.59 34.88
CA SER A 40 -38.01 -4.49 34.83
C SER A 40 -38.75 -3.15 35.00
N GLN A 41 -39.73 -2.93 34.10
CA GLN A 41 -41.17 -2.59 34.31
C GLN A 41 -41.65 -1.61 33.21
N THR A 42 -42.86 -1.60 32.62
CA THR A 42 -44.09 -2.42 32.56
C THR A 42 -45.04 -1.73 31.54
N SER A 43 -45.95 -2.50 30.95
CA SER A 43 -47.34 -2.13 30.54
C SER A 43 -47.64 -1.55 29.14
N ASN A 44 -48.17 -2.44 28.30
CA ASN A 44 -49.35 -2.37 27.40
C ASN A 44 -50.04 -1.01 27.13
N HIS A 45 -50.32 -0.72 25.85
CA HIS A 45 -51.67 -0.42 25.33
C HIS A 45 -51.72 -0.46 23.78
N GLU A 46 -52.61 -1.28 23.20
CA GLU A 46 -53.03 -1.24 21.78
C GLU A 46 -53.97 -0.06 21.49
N SER A 47 -53.86 0.53 20.29
CA SER A 47 -54.93 1.15 19.43
C SER A 47 -54.25 1.64 18.14
N GLN A 48 -54.44 0.96 17.00
CA GLN A 48 -55.35 1.28 15.88
C GLN A 48 -55.00 2.53 15.04
N GLU A 49 -54.75 2.23 13.75
CA GLU A 49 -55.08 2.94 12.50
C GLU A 49 -54.72 4.42 12.35
N ASP A 50 -53.88 4.73 11.36
CA ASP A 50 -54.19 5.72 10.32
C ASP A 50 -53.32 5.47 9.07
N GLU A 51 -53.97 5.61 7.91
CA GLU A 51 -53.48 5.44 6.56
C GLU A 51 -52.64 6.63 6.07
N ASP A 52 -51.91 6.35 4.99
CA ASP A 52 -51.42 7.26 3.95
C ASP A 52 -50.14 8.08 4.15
N ASP A 53 -49.43 8.14 3.02
CA ASP A 53 -48.56 9.23 2.57
C ASP A 53 -47.08 9.17 3.00
N ASP A 54 -46.26 8.55 2.16
CA ASP A 54 -45.46 9.32 1.19
C ASP A 54 -44.34 8.41 0.67
N GLY A 55 -44.48 8.02 -0.61
CA GLY A 55 -43.41 7.38 -1.36
C GLY A 55 -42.34 8.41 -1.67
N SER A 56 -41.54 8.76 -0.67
CA SER A 56 -40.31 9.52 -0.84
C SER A 56 -39.26 8.65 -1.53
N GLU A 57 -39.35 8.54 -2.86
CA GLU A 57 -38.20 8.28 -3.73
C GLU A 57 -37.29 9.52 -3.74
N ALA A 58 -36.68 9.81 -2.60
CA ALA A 58 -35.72 10.89 -2.45
C ALA A 58 -34.43 10.29 -1.88
N GLY A 59 -33.54 9.81 -2.76
CA GLY A 59 -32.25 9.31 -2.29
C GLY A 59 -31.23 8.85 -3.32
N SER A 60 -31.54 8.74 -4.62
CA SER A 60 -30.57 8.20 -5.58
C SER A 60 -29.91 9.23 -6.50
N GLU A 61 -30.31 10.51 -6.48
CA GLU A 61 -29.77 11.51 -7.43
C GLU A 61 -28.61 12.37 -6.88
N ASP A 62 -28.28 12.31 -5.58
CA ASP A 62 -27.33 13.26 -4.96
C ASP A 62 -25.89 12.75 -4.76
N LEU A 63 -25.61 11.45 -4.95
CA LEU A 63 -24.26 10.91 -4.76
C LEU A 63 -23.28 11.36 -5.86
N SER A 64 -23.78 11.67 -7.06
CA SER A 64 -22.93 12.04 -8.21
C SER A 64 -22.35 13.47 -8.15
N ARG A 65 -22.80 14.32 -7.20
CA ARG A 65 -22.41 15.74 -7.11
C ARG A 65 -21.59 16.12 -5.88
N ARG A 66 -21.13 15.14 -5.11
CA ARG A 66 -20.31 15.43 -3.93
C ARG A 66 -19.01 16.12 -4.35
N GLU A 67 -18.69 17.24 -3.71
CA GLU A 67 -17.39 17.88 -3.85
C GLU A 67 -16.27 16.96 -3.31
N PRO A 68 -15.06 16.99 -3.91
CA PRO A 68 -13.93 16.26 -3.38
C PRO A 68 -13.66 16.59 -1.90
N VAL A 69 -13.28 15.57 -1.12
CA VAL A 69 -13.00 15.71 0.31
C VAL A 69 -11.79 16.60 0.57
N TYR A 70 -10.81 16.50 -0.31
CA TYR A 70 -9.59 17.30 -0.30
C TYR A 70 -9.52 18.10 -1.59
N THR A 71 -8.93 19.29 -1.52
CA THR A 71 -8.46 19.99 -2.71
C THR A 71 -7.22 19.31 -3.29
N THR A 72 -6.93 19.58 -4.57
CA THR A 72 -5.69 19.11 -5.21
C THR A 72 -4.46 19.45 -4.37
N GLN A 73 -4.39 20.68 -3.86
CA GLN A 73 -3.25 21.15 -3.09
C GLN A 73 -3.13 20.45 -1.73
N GLU A 74 -4.25 20.10 -1.09
CA GLU A 74 -4.24 19.32 0.15
C GLU A 74 -3.74 17.90 -0.08
N LEU A 75 -4.21 17.20 -1.13
CA LEU A 75 -3.70 15.88 -1.50
C LEU A 75 -2.19 15.91 -1.82
N VAL A 76 -1.75 16.88 -2.63
CA VAL A 76 -0.33 17.08 -2.95
C VAL A 76 0.48 17.30 -1.67
N THR A 77 -0.05 18.07 -0.72
CA THR A 77 0.62 18.33 0.56
C THR A 77 0.72 17.07 1.41
N ILE A 78 -0.34 16.27 1.50
CA ILE A 78 -0.37 15.00 2.24
C ILE A 78 0.63 14.00 1.66
N ILE A 79 0.64 13.82 0.34
CA ILE A 79 1.56 12.91 -0.35
C ILE A 79 3.01 13.39 -0.17
N LEU A 80 3.26 14.70 -0.35
CA LEU A 80 4.59 15.27 -0.21
C LEU A 80 5.13 15.14 1.22
N ASP A 81 4.29 15.30 2.24
CA ASP A 81 4.66 15.11 3.64
C ASP A 81 5.09 13.66 3.91
N PHE A 82 4.35 12.68 3.38
CA PHE A 82 4.75 11.27 3.46
C PHE A 82 6.05 10.99 2.69
N TYR A 83 6.21 11.52 1.48
CA TYR A 83 7.44 11.32 0.70
C TYR A 83 8.66 11.95 1.36
N ASN A 84 8.52 13.14 1.95
CA ASN A 84 9.60 13.74 2.75
C ASN A 84 9.97 12.85 3.93
N PHE A 85 8.99 12.24 4.61
CA PHE A 85 9.30 11.25 5.66
C PHE A 85 10.13 10.09 5.11
N LEU A 86 9.77 9.52 3.95
CA LEU A 86 10.53 8.45 3.30
C LEU A 86 11.99 8.85 2.99
N THR A 87 12.24 10.13 2.69
CA THR A 87 13.62 10.63 2.48
C THR A 87 14.49 10.59 3.74
N THR A 88 13.87 10.59 4.92
CA THR A 88 14.59 10.45 6.18
C THR A 88 14.98 8.99 6.46
N LEU A 89 14.37 8.04 5.73
CA LEU A 89 14.55 6.62 5.92
C LEU A 89 15.50 6.02 4.87
N HIS A 90 15.00 5.83 3.65
CA HIS A 90 15.66 5.03 2.62
C HIS A 90 15.53 5.57 1.19
N PHE A 91 14.79 6.66 0.99
CA PHE A 91 14.75 7.37 -0.28
C PHE A 91 15.77 8.50 -0.32
N ASP A 92 16.36 8.76 -1.49
CA ASP A 92 17.24 9.91 -1.68
C ASP A 92 16.42 11.18 -1.88
N ALA A 93 16.62 12.16 -1.00
CA ALA A 93 16.01 13.48 -1.11
C ALA A 93 16.33 14.20 -2.43
N ALA A 94 17.48 13.91 -3.05
CA ALA A 94 17.86 14.48 -4.35
C ALA A 94 16.97 13.98 -5.50
N ASN A 95 16.29 12.85 -5.31
CA ASN A 95 15.38 12.26 -6.28
C ASN A 95 13.94 12.72 -6.11
N LEU A 96 13.57 13.29 -4.95
CA LEU A 96 12.22 13.83 -4.74
C LEU A 96 12.02 15.09 -5.60
N ARG A 97 10.96 15.09 -6.42
CA ARG A 97 10.58 16.17 -7.32
C ARG A 97 9.19 16.69 -6.97
N THR A 98 9.06 18.01 -6.95
CA THR A 98 7.79 18.72 -6.72
C THR A 98 7.42 19.53 -7.96
N ALA A 99 6.15 19.52 -8.33
CA ALA A 99 5.68 20.24 -9.50
C ALA A 99 5.85 21.77 -9.33
N PRO A 100 6.15 22.50 -10.42
CA PRO A 100 5.94 23.94 -10.46
C PRO A 100 4.47 24.32 -10.20
N PRO A 101 4.15 25.59 -9.87
CA PRO A 101 2.77 26.04 -9.69
C PRO A 101 1.86 25.83 -10.91
N GLU A 102 2.41 25.76 -12.11
CA GLU A 102 1.69 25.47 -13.36
C GLU A 102 1.54 23.98 -13.69
N GLY A 103 2.12 23.11 -12.85
CA GLY A 103 2.20 21.67 -13.03
C GLY A 103 3.38 21.21 -13.91
N TRP A 104 3.48 19.90 -14.10
CA TRP A 104 4.49 19.27 -14.95
C TRP A 104 4.28 19.59 -16.43
N GLN A 105 5.26 20.24 -17.08
CA GLN A 105 5.13 20.75 -18.45
C GLN A 105 4.99 19.65 -19.51
N ASN A 106 5.49 18.45 -19.24
CA ASN A 106 5.39 17.30 -20.13
C ASN A 106 4.03 16.60 -20.05
N LEU A 107 3.24 16.85 -19.00
CA LEU A 107 1.86 16.34 -18.85
C LEU A 107 0.87 17.29 -19.54
N THR A 108 0.96 17.34 -20.87
CA THR A 108 0.08 18.14 -21.73
C THR A 108 -1.35 17.59 -21.74
N PRO A 109 -2.38 18.42 -22.01
CA PRO A 109 -3.75 17.93 -22.18
C PRO A 109 -3.87 16.81 -23.22
N GLU A 110 -3.09 16.87 -24.29
CA GLU A 110 -3.06 15.84 -25.32
C GLU A 110 -2.51 14.52 -24.78
N ALA A 111 -1.41 14.54 -24.00
CA ALA A 111 -0.84 13.35 -23.38
C ALA A 111 -1.79 12.73 -22.35
N LEU A 112 -2.50 13.56 -21.59
CA LEU A 112 -3.45 13.12 -20.58
C LEU A 112 -4.80 12.71 -21.16
N SER A 113 -5.15 13.10 -22.39
CA SER A 113 -6.44 12.79 -23.01
C SER A 113 -6.69 11.29 -23.22
N ILE A 114 -5.63 10.47 -23.18
CA ILE A 114 -5.75 9.00 -23.19
C ILE A 114 -6.29 8.45 -21.87
N LEU A 115 -6.09 9.18 -20.78
CA LEU A 115 -6.60 8.81 -19.47
C LEU A 115 -8.06 9.22 -19.41
N ASP A 116 -8.97 8.24 -19.33
CA ASP A 116 -10.36 8.48 -18.97
C ASP A 116 -10.41 8.78 -17.47
N LYS A 117 -10.08 10.01 -17.09
CA LYS A 117 -10.04 10.50 -15.71
C LYS A 117 -10.79 11.82 -15.59
N SER A 118 -11.29 12.10 -14.40
CA SER A 118 -11.97 13.37 -14.12
C SER A 118 -11.00 14.56 -14.20
N GLU A 119 -11.48 15.75 -14.57
CA GLU A 119 -10.68 16.98 -14.62
C GLU A 119 -9.94 17.26 -13.30
N TYR A 120 -10.58 16.95 -12.17
CA TYR A 120 -9.99 17.06 -10.84
C TYR A 120 -8.80 16.10 -10.65
N VAL A 121 -8.90 14.86 -11.13
CA VAL A 121 -7.77 13.92 -11.09
C VAL A 121 -6.66 14.31 -12.08
N LEU A 122 -7.01 14.83 -13.25
CA LEU A 122 -6.02 15.33 -14.21
C LEU A 122 -5.22 16.50 -13.62
N ASP A 123 -5.88 17.39 -12.89
CA ASP A 123 -5.23 18.47 -12.14
C ASP A 123 -4.29 17.92 -11.05
N LEU A 124 -4.70 16.89 -10.31
CA LEU A 124 -3.84 16.20 -9.34
C LEU A 124 -2.61 15.56 -9.99
N ILE A 125 -2.79 14.82 -11.08
CA ILE A 125 -1.70 14.17 -11.83
C ILE A 125 -0.67 15.21 -12.29
N ARG A 126 -1.10 16.40 -12.69
CA ARG A 126 -0.20 17.50 -13.09
C ARG A 126 0.63 18.07 -11.95
N HIS A 127 0.22 17.87 -10.69
CA HIS A 127 0.88 18.45 -9.53
C HIS A 127 1.46 17.42 -8.55
N ILE A 128 1.26 16.13 -8.81
CA ILE A 128 1.70 15.07 -7.90
C ILE A 128 3.22 15.06 -7.76
N PRO A 129 3.77 15.04 -6.53
CA PRO A 129 5.19 14.85 -6.32
C PRO A 129 5.57 13.41 -6.67
N TYR A 130 6.84 13.18 -7.04
CA TYR A 130 7.34 11.84 -7.35
C TYR A 130 8.83 11.72 -7.05
N PHE A 131 9.35 10.50 -7.02
CA PHE A 131 10.79 10.25 -6.97
C PHE A 131 11.29 9.93 -8.36
N LYS A 132 12.29 10.66 -8.87
CA LYS A 132 12.93 10.28 -10.14
C LYS A 132 13.80 9.04 -9.91
N GLN A 133 13.27 7.84 -10.13
CA GLN A 133 14.01 6.60 -9.92
C GLN A 133 14.95 6.31 -11.10
N SER A 134 16.18 5.86 -10.82
CA SER A 134 17.18 5.62 -11.87
C SER A 134 17.41 4.16 -12.24
N PHE A 135 17.13 3.19 -11.34
CA PHE A 135 17.36 1.77 -11.63
C PHE A 135 16.82 0.76 -10.57
N TRP A 136 16.17 1.18 -9.49
CA TRP A 136 15.68 0.22 -8.47
C TRP A 136 14.31 0.60 -7.94
N SER A 137 13.42 -0.39 -7.89
CA SER A 137 12.07 -0.30 -7.35
C SER A 137 12.10 -0.19 -5.83
N ILE A 138 12.45 0.98 -5.32
CA ILE A 138 12.30 1.24 -3.89
C ILE A 138 10.80 1.47 -3.66
N GLY A 139 10.14 0.46 -3.08
CA GLY A 139 8.79 0.58 -2.53
C GLY A 139 8.83 1.11 -1.12
N PHE A 140 7.71 1.69 -0.67
CA PHE A 140 7.48 1.97 0.75
C PHE A 140 6.69 0.85 1.44
N LEU A 141 6.37 -0.24 0.72
CA LEU A 141 5.69 -1.44 1.18
C LEU A 141 6.33 -2.69 0.56
N TYR A 142 5.92 -3.87 1.03
CA TYR A 142 6.40 -5.15 0.51
C TYR A 142 6.15 -5.30 -1.00
N LYS A 143 7.22 -5.61 -1.74
CA LYS A 143 7.30 -5.75 -3.20
C LYS A 143 6.49 -4.70 -3.98
N SER A 144 6.45 -3.46 -3.49
CA SER A 144 5.83 -2.35 -4.20
C SER A 144 6.86 -1.47 -4.90
N GLN A 145 6.44 -0.74 -5.92
CA GLN A 145 7.24 0.28 -6.59
C GLN A 145 6.44 1.56 -6.66
N LEU A 146 7.01 2.68 -6.22
CA LEU A 146 6.34 3.98 -6.40
C LEU A 146 6.13 4.31 -7.87
N CYS A 147 4.96 4.86 -8.18
CA CYS A 147 4.61 5.29 -9.53
C CYS A 147 5.20 6.67 -9.82
N ASP A 148 6.09 6.75 -10.82
CA ASP A 148 6.69 7.99 -11.30
C ASP A 148 5.81 8.64 -12.38
N ILE A 149 4.55 8.94 -12.05
CA ILE A 149 3.51 9.37 -13.02
C ILE A 149 4.01 10.48 -13.96
N PRO A 150 4.75 11.51 -13.48
CA PRO A 150 5.25 12.55 -14.37
C PRO A 150 6.32 12.10 -15.36
N GLU A 151 6.88 10.90 -15.27
CA GLU A 151 7.83 10.34 -16.25
C GLU A 151 7.18 9.28 -17.14
N TYR A 152 5.87 9.03 -17.01
CA TYR A 152 5.15 8.03 -17.80
C TYR A 152 5.22 8.33 -19.30
N SER A 153 5.53 7.30 -20.08
CA SER A 153 5.33 7.28 -21.51
C SER A 153 3.86 7.01 -21.85
N LEU A 154 3.50 7.13 -23.13
CA LEU A 154 2.15 6.78 -23.59
C LEU A 154 1.79 5.32 -23.27
N LYS A 155 2.77 4.42 -23.39
CA LYS A 155 2.60 2.99 -23.07
C LYS A 155 2.33 2.78 -21.58
N ASP A 156 2.97 3.55 -20.70
CA ASP A 156 2.70 3.48 -19.26
C ASP A 156 1.28 3.94 -18.93
N PHE A 157 0.75 4.95 -19.62
CA PHE A 157 -0.64 5.37 -19.47
C PHE A 157 -1.65 4.36 -20.04
N GLU A 158 -1.32 3.71 -21.16
CA GLU A 158 -2.14 2.60 -21.70
C GLU A 158 -2.20 1.42 -20.72
N GLU A 159 -1.07 1.07 -20.11
CA GLU A 159 -1.01 0.05 -19.07
C GLU A 159 -1.83 0.46 -17.83
N GLU A 160 -1.75 1.72 -17.39
CA GLU A 160 -2.55 2.25 -16.27
C GLU A 160 -4.06 2.09 -16.50
N MET A 161 -4.54 2.34 -17.72
CA MET A 161 -5.95 2.14 -18.08
C MET A 161 -6.37 0.67 -17.97
N TRP A 162 -5.52 -0.24 -18.44
CA TRP A 162 -5.78 -1.68 -18.35
C TRP A 162 -5.93 -2.17 -16.91
N TRP A 163 -5.05 -1.71 -16.00
CA TRP A 163 -5.13 -2.06 -14.59
C TRP A 163 -6.40 -1.53 -13.91
N ALA A 164 -6.87 -0.34 -14.30
CA ALA A 164 -8.07 0.25 -13.74
C ALA A 164 -9.36 -0.48 -14.18
N GLU A 165 -9.36 -1.15 -15.33
CA GLU A 165 -10.50 -1.95 -15.81
C GLU A 165 -10.65 -3.29 -15.06
N ASP A 166 -9.53 -3.88 -14.64
CA ASP A 166 -9.49 -5.16 -13.94
C ASP A 166 -9.73 -5.05 -12.42
N TYR A 167 -9.85 -3.82 -11.89
CA TYR A 167 -10.02 -3.57 -10.47
C TYR A 167 -11.46 -3.22 -10.09
N GLU A 168 -12.02 -3.93 -9.12
CA GLU A 168 -13.28 -3.55 -8.49
C GLU A 168 -12.98 -2.52 -7.40
N PHE A 169 -13.25 -1.25 -7.68
CA PHE A 169 -13.04 -0.18 -6.73
C PHE A 169 -14.18 -0.12 -5.72
N VAL A 170 -13.82 -0.03 -4.45
CA VAL A 170 -14.74 0.12 -3.32
C VAL A 170 -14.45 1.45 -2.63
N SER A 171 -15.50 2.12 -2.14
CA SER A 171 -15.37 3.33 -1.33
C SER A 171 -16.24 3.27 -0.08
N THR A 172 -15.76 3.82 1.04
CA THR A 172 -16.61 3.97 2.24
C THR A 172 -17.58 5.16 2.14
N ARG A 173 -17.36 6.02 1.14
CA ARG A 173 -18.05 7.31 0.95
C ARG A 173 -18.89 7.37 -0.33
N GLY A 174 -18.80 6.33 -1.15
CA GLY A 174 -19.75 6.00 -2.22
C GLY A 174 -19.31 6.41 -3.62
N GLU A 175 -18.11 6.99 -3.80
CA GLU A 175 -17.57 7.19 -5.14
C GLU A 175 -16.72 6.00 -5.59
N GLU A 176 -17.23 5.25 -6.56
CA GLU A 176 -16.57 4.06 -7.13
C GLU A 176 -16.26 4.23 -8.63
N ASP A 177 -16.52 5.42 -9.20
CA ASP A 177 -16.14 5.70 -10.59
C ASP A 177 -14.61 5.72 -10.74
N GLY A 178 -14.08 4.77 -11.52
CA GLY A 178 -12.65 4.60 -11.79
C GLY A 178 -11.95 5.85 -12.36
N ARG A 179 -12.69 6.84 -12.86
CA ARG A 179 -12.17 8.15 -13.28
C ARG A 179 -11.61 8.99 -12.13
N HIS A 180 -11.90 8.61 -10.88
CA HIS A 180 -11.42 9.26 -9.66
C HIS A 180 -10.20 8.59 -9.02
N PHE A 181 -9.76 7.44 -9.55
CA PHE A 181 -8.69 6.64 -8.96
C PHE A 181 -7.35 6.87 -9.67
N ILE A 182 -6.27 6.96 -8.90
CA ILE A 182 -4.89 6.94 -9.42
C ILE A 182 -4.04 5.93 -8.66
N ARG A 183 -3.14 5.23 -9.34
CA ARG A 183 -2.20 4.33 -8.69
C ARG A 183 -0.99 5.10 -8.17
N LEU A 184 -0.70 4.95 -6.88
CA LEU A 184 0.48 5.54 -6.23
C LEU A 184 1.66 4.57 -6.15
N ALA A 185 1.37 3.26 -6.06
CA ALA A 185 2.39 2.23 -6.07
C ALA A 185 1.91 0.97 -6.82
N GLU A 186 2.83 0.36 -7.55
CA GLU A 186 2.66 -0.89 -8.28
C GLU A 186 3.20 -2.06 -7.46
N GLY A 187 2.34 -3.01 -7.12
CA GLY A 187 2.77 -4.28 -6.53
C GLY A 187 3.43 -5.21 -7.56
N ARG A 188 4.36 -6.04 -7.11
CA ARG A 188 5.04 -7.06 -7.91
C ARG A 188 4.93 -8.44 -7.25
N GLU A 189 4.71 -9.47 -8.07
CA GLU A 189 4.59 -10.87 -7.64
C GLU A 189 3.46 -11.08 -6.61
N SER A 190 3.34 -12.30 -6.07
CA SER A 190 2.42 -12.55 -4.96
C SER A 190 2.89 -11.86 -3.68
N GLY A 191 1.95 -11.31 -2.91
CA GLY A 191 2.25 -10.55 -1.70
C GLY A 191 2.48 -9.06 -1.96
N GLY A 192 2.83 -8.68 -3.20
CA GLY A 192 3.19 -7.29 -3.52
C GLY A 192 2.05 -6.32 -3.33
N ARG A 193 2.34 -5.19 -2.69
CA ARG A 193 1.33 -4.20 -2.33
C ARG A 193 1.08 -3.21 -3.46
N MET A 194 -0.16 -3.15 -3.92
CA MET A 194 -0.69 -2.22 -4.91
C MET A 194 -1.49 -1.15 -4.18
N VAL A 195 -1.18 0.12 -4.41
CA VAL A 195 -1.80 1.23 -3.68
C VAL A 195 -2.51 2.17 -4.65
N TRP A 196 -3.83 2.28 -4.49
CA TRP A 196 -4.69 3.19 -5.23
C TRP A 196 -5.18 4.33 -4.34
N LEU A 197 -5.29 5.52 -4.91
CA LEU A 197 -5.92 6.68 -4.30
C LEU A 197 -7.23 6.98 -5.02
N ASN A 198 -8.35 6.87 -4.31
CA ASN A 198 -9.60 7.53 -4.67
C ASN A 198 -9.48 9.01 -4.34
N ALA A 199 -9.13 9.84 -5.32
CA ALA A 199 -8.86 11.25 -5.09
C ALA A 199 -10.12 12.03 -4.67
N LYS A 200 -11.31 11.59 -5.11
CA LYS A 200 -12.57 12.30 -4.80
C LYS A 200 -12.92 12.12 -3.33
N ASP A 201 -12.89 10.88 -2.85
CA ASP A 201 -13.23 10.57 -1.46
C ASP A 201 -12.05 10.66 -0.49
N GLY A 202 -10.82 10.82 -1.01
CA GLY A 202 -9.62 10.97 -0.21
C GLY A 202 -9.18 9.67 0.46
N GLU A 203 -9.45 8.53 -0.19
CA GLU A 203 -9.25 7.20 0.38
C GLU A 203 -8.11 6.47 -0.33
N ILE A 204 -7.30 5.76 0.45
CA ILE A 204 -6.33 4.79 -0.03
C ILE A 204 -6.96 3.41 0.01
N ILE A 205 -6.79 2.68 -1.08
CA ILE A 205 -7.11 1.27 -1.21
C ILE A 205 -5.77 0.56 -1.37
N ASP A 206 -5.39 -0.19 -0.34
CA ASP A 206 -4.16 -0.96 -0.29
C ASP A 206 -4.49 -2.43 -0.52
N CYS A 207 -3.81 -3.04 -1.48
CA CYS A 207 -4.21 -4.32 -2.03
C CYS A 207 -3.00 -5.25 -2.14
N ASP A 208 -3.14 -6.44 -1.59
CA ASP A 208 -2.18 -7.51 -1.81
C ASP A 208 -2.47 -8.21 -3.15
N ILE A 209 -1.46 -8.34 -4.01
CA ILE A 209 -1.57 -9.14 -5.23
C ILE A 209 -1.84 -10.61 -4.90
N ARG A 210 -3.04 -11.06 -5.32
CA ARG A 210 -3.67 -12.36 -5.04
C ARG A 210 -4.23 -12.50 -3.62
N GLY A 211 -4.30 -11.40 -2.87
CA GLY A 211 -5.07 -11.30 -1.63
C GLY A 211 -6.40 -10.57 -1.84
N ASP A 212 -7.13 -10.39 -0.74
CA ASP A 212 -8.32 -9.55 -0.69
C ASP A 212 -7.88 -8.07 -0.48
N PRO A 213 -8.56 -7.08 -1.10
CA PRO A 213 -8.29 -5.68 -0.83
C PRO A 213 -8.62 -5.35 0.63
N GLU A 214 -7.84 -4.45 1.24
CA GLU A 214 -8.19 -3.89 2.55
C GLU A 214 -9.32 -2.86 2.41
N ASP A 215 -10.04 -2.64 3.51
CA ASP A 215 -11.07 -1.60 3.56
C ASP A 215 -10.45 -0.23 3.23
N PRO A 216 -11.11 0.62 2.42
CA PRO A 216 -10.57 1.93 2.09
C PRO A 216 -10.36 2.77 3.35
N VAL A 217 -9.23 3.46 3.42
CA VAL A 217 -8.84 4.29 4.57
C VAL A 217 -8.56 5.71 4.11
N ASP A 218 -8.97 6.71 4.89
CA ASP A 218 -8.58 8.10 4.62
C ASP A 218 -7.06 8.25 4.42
N ILE A 219 -6.64 8.95 3.38
CA ILE A 219 -5.23 9.07 2.96
C ILE A 219 -4.32 9.58 4.08
N GLN A 220 -4.80 10.54 4.89
CA GLN A 220 -4.00 11.09 5.98
C GLN A 220 -3.87 10.07 7.11
N VAL A 221 -4.95 9.35 7.43
CA VAL A 221 -4.92 8.25 8.42
C VAL A 221 -3.98 7.13 7.94
N TYR A 222 -4.06 6.74 6.67
CA TYR A 222 -3.25 5.68 6.08
C TYR A 222 -1.75 6.03 6.14
N PHE A 223 -1.33 7.20 5.63
CA PHE A 223 0.08 7.57 5.67
C PHE A 223 0.61 7.83 7.08
N ASN A 224 -0.21 8.34 8.01
CA ASN A 224 0.20 8.44 9.41
C ASN A 224 0.39 7.06 10.04
N SER A 225 -0.48 6.10 9.73
CA SER A 225 -0.31 4.71 10.16
C SER A 225 1.02 4.15 9.65
N LEU A 226 1.32 4.28 8.35
CA LEU A 226 2.59 3.81 7.79
C LEU A 226 3.82 4.42 8.48
N LYS A 227 3.80 5.73 8.78
CA LYS A 227 4.88 6.39 9.53
C LYS A 227 5.10 5.75 10.90
N GLU A 228 4.02 5.45 11.61
CA GLU A 228 4.09 4.78 12.91
C GLU A 228 4.57 3.33 12.79
N ARG A 229 4.12 2.59 11.77
CA ARG A 229 4.60 1.22 11.47
C ARG A 229 6.11 1.20 11.22
N TYR A 230 6.65 2.19 10.49
CA TYR A 230 8.09 2.38 10.37
C TYR A 230 8.74 2.66 11.74
N ARG A 231 8.24 3.64 12.52
CA ARG A 231 8.79 3.97 13.85
C ARG A 231 8.85 2.77 14.79
N LYS A 232 7.85 1.88 14.72
CA LYS A 232 7.77 0.63 15.47
C LYS A 232 8.59 -0.52 14.89
N LEU A 233 9.12 -0.38 13.67
CA LEU A 233 9.75 -1.48 12.92
C LEU A 233 8.79 -2.66 12.71
N GLU A 234 7.54 -2.35 12.40
CA GLU A 234 6.61 -3.25 11.70
C GLU A 234 6.88 -3.21 10.19
N LEU A 235 7.38 -2.07 9.70
CA LEU A 235 7.97 -1.86 8.39
C LEU A 235 9.44 -1.50 8.56
N PHE A 236 10.33 -2.29 7.98
CA PHE A 236 11.77 -2.04 8.03
C PHE A 236 12.26 -1.22 6.84
N PRO A 237 12.97 -0.10 7.06
CA PRO A 237 13.59 0.68 6.00
C PRO A 237 14.93 0.06 5.60
N GLY A 238 14.98 -0.56 4.42
CA GLY A 238 16.20 -1.18 3.91
C GLY A 238 16.96 -0.32 2.89
N PRO A 239 18.22 -0.67 2.55
CA PRO A 239 18.85 -0.22 1.32
C PRO A 239 18.00 -0.61 0.08
N PRO A 240 18.25 0.01 -1.09
CA PRO A 240 17.45 -0.17 -2.32
C PRO A 240 17.27 -1.61 -2.84
N SER A 241 17.96 -2.58 -2.25
CA SER A 241 17.93 -4.02 -2.57
C SER A 241 17.13 -4.87 -1.56
N ILE A 242 16.54 -4.26 -0.54
CA ILE A 242 15.86 -4.98 0.54
C ILE A 242 14.36 -4.66 0.52
N VAL A 243 13.54 -5.69 0.34
CA VAL A 243 12.10 -5.56 0.43
C VAL A 243 11.68 -5.47 1.90
N THR A 244 10.95 -4.42 2.23
CA THR A 244 10.29 -4.26 3.53
C THR A 244 9.24 -5.36 3.71
N GLN A 245 9.49 -6.37 4.53
CA GLN A 245 8.42 -7.27 5.01
C GLN A 245 7.59 -6.58 6.10
N GLU A 246 6.29 -6.87 6.09
CA GLU A 246 5.38 -6.46 7.14
C GLU A 246 5.37 -7.51 8.25
N TYR A 247 5.66 -7.10 9.48
CA TYR A 247 5.55 -7.98 10.64
C TYR A 247 4.60 -7.39 11.66
N GLU A 248 3.60 -8.18 12.09
CA GLU A 248 2.73 -7.81 13.20
C GLU A 248 3.54 -7.53 14.48
N GLU A 249 3.00 -6.68 15.36
CA GLU A 249 3.60 -6.33 16.64
C GLU A 249 3.65 -7.56 17.56
N VAL A 250 4.77 -8.29 17.50
CA VAL A 250 5.12 -9.28 18.51
C VAL A 250 5.86 -8.57 19.65
N PRO A 251 5.54 -8.85 20.93
CA PRO A 251 6.28 -8.30 22.05
C PRO A 251 7.78 -8.46 21.84
N GLU A 252 8.53 -7.36 21.99
CA GLU A 252 9.99 -7.43 22.01
C GLU A 252 10.38 -8.31 23.21
N ASP A 253 10.89 -9.51 22.93
CA ASP A 253 11.41 -10.41 23.94
C ASP A 253 12.88 -10.02 24.24
N ASP A 254 13.26 -10.09 25.51
CA ASP A 254 14.66 -9.93 25.92
C ASP A 254 15.51 -11.08 25.34
N ASP A 255 14.92 -12.26 25.16
CA ASP A 255 15.54 -13.41 24.51
C ASP A 255 15.49 -13.26 22.98
N THR A 256 16.46 -12.51 22.44
CA THR A 256 16.70 -12.46 20.99
C THR A 256 17.81 -13.42 20.62
N ILE A 257 17.61 -14.11 19.51
CA ILE A 257 18.62 -14.96 18.90
C ILE A 257 19.94 -14.21 18.73
N THR A 258 21.03 -14.91 18.92
CA THR A 258 22.37 -14.39 18.67
C THR A 258 22.58 -14.15 17.18
N GLU A 259 23.58 -13.34 16.83
CA GLU A 259 24.00 -13.19 15.43
C GLU A 259 24.35 -14.53 14.79
N GLN A 260 24.98 -15.44 15.54
CA GLN A 260 25.31 -16.77 15.04
C GLN A 260 24.05 -17.57 14.72
N GLU A 261 23.05 -17.57 15.60
CA GLU A 261 21.77 -18.23 15.35
C GLU A 261 21.04 -17.60 14.16
N PHE A 262 21.03 -16.27 14.07
CA PHE A 262 20.49 -15.53 12.93
C PHE A 262 21.18 -15.91 11.62
N LEU A 263 22.50 -16.11 11.60
CA LEU A 263 23.23 -16.50 10.39
C LEU A 263 23.02 -17.98 10.03
N GLU A 264 22.86 -18.87 11.02
CA GLU A 264 22.71 -20.31 10.79
C GLU A 264 21.29 -20.70 10.29
N GLN A 265 20.28 -19.82 10.43
CA GLN A 265 18.88 -20.03 10.01
C GLN A 265 18.37 -21.46 10.27
N GLY A 266 18.59 -21.95 11.50
CA GLY A 266 18.20 -23.30 11.89
C GLY A 266 16.67 -23.52 11.78
N PRO A 267 16.20 -24.77 11.62
CA PRO A 267 14.77 -25.09 11.39
C PRO A 267 13.82 -24.73 12.55
N GLY A 268 14.34 -24.18 13.65
CA GLY A 268 13.58 -23.69 14.78
C GLY A 268 13.43 -22.17 14.85
N ILE A 269 14.11 -21.42 13.96
CA ILE A 269 14.05 -19.95 13.96
C ILE A 269 12.83 -19.51 13.18
N SER A 270 11.93 -18.84 13.89
CA SER A 270 10.73 -18.26 13.33
C SER A 270 11.00 -16.89 12.69
N VAL A 271 10.11 -16.51 11.79
CA VAL A 271 10.05 -15.17 11.21
C VAL A 271 9.98 -14.08 12.29
N TYR A 272 9.36 -14.37 13.44
CA TYR A 272 9.26 -13.44 14.56
C TYR A 272 10.59 -13.24 15.30
N GLU A 273 11.38 -14.30 15.49
CA GLU A 273 12.73 -14.19 16.08
C GLU A 273 13.68 -13.40 15.17
N ASN A 274 13.56 -13.65 13.87
CA ASN A 274 14.24 -12.91 12.81
C ASN A 274 13.87 -11.41 12.81
N ALA A 275 12.58 -11.09 12.90
CA ALA A 275 12.11 -9.71 13.03
C ALA A 275 12.62 -9.05 14.32
N ASN A 276 12.57 -9.74 15.46
CA ASN A 276 13.08 -9.21 16.73
C ASN A 276 14.59 -8.94 16.70
N PHE A 277 15.38 -9.80 16.06
CA PHE A 277 16.80 -9.54 15.81
C PHE A 277 17.00 -8.26 14.99
N ALA A 278 16.27 -8.11 13.88
CA ALA A 278 16.31 -6.91 13.07
C ALA A 278 15.89 -5.66 13.87
N ARG A 279 14.85 -5.73 14.73
CA ARG A 279 14.45 -4.61 15.59
C ARG A 279 15.60 -4.18 16.49
N LYS A 280 16.21 -5.11 17.23
CA LYS A 280 17.34 -4.79 18.13
C LYS A 280 18.54 -4.23 17.36
N LEU A 281 18.80 -4.72 16.15
CA LEU A 281 19.83 -4.20 15.27
C LEU A 281 19.59 -2.71 14.94
N TYR A 282 18.41 -2.35 14.43
CA TYR A 282 18.09 -0.96 14.08
C TYR A 282 18.09 -0.05 15.32
N ARG A 283 17.55 -0.53 16.46
CA ARG A 283 17.58 0.20 17.74
C ARG A 283 19.01 0.45 18.23
N ARG A 284 19.93 -0.49 18.05
CA ARG A 284 21.37 -0.31 18.36
C ARG A 284 21.99 0.84 17.56
N PHE A 285 21.50 1.09 16.36
CA PHE A 285 21.88 2.24 15.52
C PHE A 285 21.04 3.48 15.75
N GLY A 286 20.25 3.56 16.83
CA GLY A 286 19.55 4.78 17.25
C GLY A 286 18.15 4.97 16.67
N TRP A 287 17.52 3.92 16.14
CA TRP A 287 16.15 4.01 15.61
C TRP A 287 15.10 4.37 16.70
N PRO A 288 14.14 5.28 16.44
CA PRO A 288 13.90 5.97 15.17
C PRO A 288 14.55 7.35 15.09
N ASP A 289 14.88 7.98 16.23
CA ASP A 289 15.15 9.42 16.28
C ASP A 289 16.61 9.80 16.00
N ALA A 290 17.57 8.93 16.33
CA ALA A 290 19.01 9.16 16.16
C ALA A 290 19.65 8.14 15.20
N PHE A 291 18.90 7.76 14.17
CA PHE A 291 19.24 6.64 13.31
C PHE A 291 20.52 6.89 12.48
N GLN A 292 21.52 6.05 12.72
CA GLN A 292 22.79 6.03 11.99
C GLN A 292 22.66 5.19 10.72
N ARG A 293 21.87 5.69 9.75
CA ARG A 293 21.47 4.97 8.53
C ARG A 293 22.63 4.25 7.83
N ASP A 294 23.68 4.98 7.47
CA ASP A 294 24.77 4.44 6.65
C ASP A 294 25.55 3.32 7.37
N GLU A 295 25.70 3.40 8.70
CA GLU A 295 26.35 2.35 9.49
C GLU A 295 25.43 1.15 9.72
N CYS A 296 24.13 1.39 9.95
CA CYS A 296 23.14 0.33 10.05
C CYS A 296 23.07 -0.47 8.75
N TRP A 297 23.05 0.20 7.59
CA TRP A 297 22.96 -0.47 6.30
C TRP A 297 24.23 -1.23 5.92
N LYS A 298 25.41 -0.75 6.32
CA LYS A 298 26.65 -1.55 6.19
C LYS A 298 26.55 -2.85 6.98
N GLU A 299 25.99 -2.79 8.18
CA GLU A 299 25.83 -3.98 9.01
C GLU A 299 24.75 -4.93 8.47
N VAL A 300 23.62 -4.40 7.98
CA VAL A 300 22.60 -5.22 7.28
C VAL A 300 23.21 -5.89 6.04
N GLY A 301 23.96 -5.15 5.22
CA GLY A 301 24.63 -5.71 4.04
C GLY A 301 25.66 -6.78 4.40
N ARG A 302 26.44 -6.58 5.47
CA ARG A 302 27.36 -7.61 5.99
C ARG A 302 26.62 -8.90 6.39
N LEU A 303 25.52 -8.76 7.13
CA LEU A 303 24.71 -9.91 7.55
C LEU A 303 24.13 -10.64 6.34
N GLN A 304 23.61 -9.92 5.34
CA GLN A 304 23.13 -10.54 4.09
C GLN A 304 24.24 -11.26 3.34
N ASP A 305 25.43 -10.65 3.23
CA ASP A 305 26.58 -11.27 2.56
C ASP A 305 26.99 -12.59 3.24
N GLU A 306 26.88 -12.67 4.57
CA GLU A 306 27.17 -13.85 5.38
C GLU A 306 26.04 -14.88 5.37
N MET A 307 24.77 -14.46 5.18
CA MET A 307 23.59 -15.33 5.09
C MET A 307 23.49 -16.13 3.77
N ASN A 308 24.28 -15.77 2.74
CA ASN A 308 24.20 -16.21 1.33
C ASN A 308 24.15 -17.72 1.02
N ASP A 309 24.08 -18.62 2.00
CA ASP A 309 23.83 -20.05 1.77
C ASP A 309 22.40 -20.53 2.10
N MET A 310 21.53 -19.79 2.82
CA MET A 310 20.13 -20.20 3.04
C MET A 310 19.15 -19.05 3.37
N ASP A 311 18.00 -19.07 2.66
CA ASP A 311 16.70 -18.41 2.91
C ASP A 311 16.70 -16.88 3.13
N ASP A 312 16.56 -16.12 2.04
CA ASP A 312 16.50 -14.64 1.96
C ASP A 312 15.24 -14.00 2.61
N SER A 313 14.50 -14.72 3.44
CA SER A 313 13.11 -14.38 3.81
C SER A 313 12.91 -13.05 4.53
N ILE A 314 13.88 -12.53 5.28
CA ILE A 314 13.72 -11.26 6.04
C ILE A 314 13.96 -10.03 5.17
N TRP A 315 14.92 -10.18 4.26
CA TRP A 315 15.42 -9.13 3.40
C TRP A 315 15.36 -9.65 1.97
N GLU A 316 14.19 -10.12 1.55
CA GLU A 316 14.02 -10.65 0.19
C GLU A 316 14.42 -9.54 -0.79
N GLY A 317 15.37 -9.84 -1.66
CA GLY A 317 16.03 -8.85 -2.49
C GLY A 317 16.34 -9.40 -3.87
N THR A 318 15.36 -10.02 -4.55
CA THR A 318 15.56 -10.33 -5.96
C THR A 318 15.58 -9.01 -6.73
N PRO A 319 16.53 -8.77 -7.64
CA PRO A 319 16.48 -7.64 -8.55
C PRO A 319 15.14 -7.63 -9.28
N VAL A 320 14.23 -6.75 -8.87
CA VAL A 320 13.00 -6.51 -9.62
C VAL A 320 13.47 -5.83 -10.90
N TYR A 321 13.45 -6.58 -12.01
CA TYR A 321 13.88 -6.08 -13.31
C TYR A 321 13.20 -4.72 -13.57
N GLY A 322 14.02 -3.67 -13.72
CA GLY A 322 13.53 -2.31 -13.91
C GLY A 322 12.64 -2.20 -15.15
N ARG A 323 11.66 -1.28 -15.11
CA ARG A 323 10.96 -0.84 -16.32
C ARG A 323 12.01 -0.33 -17.31
N HIS A 324 11.98 -0.87 -18.52
CA HIS A 324 12.75 -0.38 -19.67
C HIS A 324 11.91 0.57 -20.51
#